data_AF-A0A3E1D5M6-F1
#
_entry.id   AF-A0A3E1D5M6-F1
#
_cell.length_a   1.000
_cell.length_b   1.000
_cell.length_c   1.000
_cell.angle_alpha   90.00
_cell.angle_beta   90.00
_cell.angle_gamma   90.00
#
_symmetry.space_group_name_H-M   'P 1'
#
loop_
_entity.id
_entity.type
_entity.pdbx_description
1 polymer ?
#
loop_
_entity_poly.entity_id
_entity_poly.type
_entity_poly.pdbx_seq_one_letter_code
_entity_poly.pdbx_strand_id
1 'polypeptide(L)'
;MREVQRTLDPQTLALAAVSAHAAGVPFSQKALGDLLMLIERAERIRTQQSREKNKLYALHAPEVECLSKGKARKPYEFGVKVSVAVTHNQGLIVGAKHFAGNPYDAHTLAHQLAQTNSMLDKIGVKPTTAVVDLGFRGVDQDVAPVNVIHRGKYKTLVPKEKRWLKRRQAIEPMIGHMKSDSRIDRCWLKGGLGDAIHALSCAVGYKIRWLLRAIARLGIKLVFLRLLFVAILTSIRVNFCQFGC
;
A
#
# COMPACT_ATOMS: atom_id res chain seq x y z
N MET A 1 57.87 0.71 25.99
CA MET A 1 56.85 0.48 24.95
C MET A 1 55.85 -0.52 25.50
N ARG A 2 54.61 -0.09 25.78
CA ARG A 2 53.53 -0.99 26.23
C ARG A 2 52.77 -1.40 24.97
N GLU A 3 52.87 -2.67 24.58
CA GLU A 3 52.04 -3.25 23.53
C GLU A 3 50.58 -3.16 23.96
N VAL A 4 49.83 -2.30 23.28
CA VAL A 4 48.38 -2.26 23.34
C VAL A 4 47.90 -3.53 22.65
N GLN A 5 47.62 -4.57 23.44
CA GLN A 5 46.85 -5.72 22.97
C GLN A 5 45.55 -5.16 22.37
N ARG A 6 45.44 -5.20 21.05
CA ARG A 6 44.20 -4.88 20.34
C ARG A 6 43.18 -5.90 20.81
N THR A 7 42.27 -5.48 21.68
CA THR A 7 41.09 -6.24 22.04
C THR A 7 40.40 -6.61 20.73
N LEU A 8 40.46 -7.89 20.36
CA LEU A 8 39.80 -8.40 19.16
C LEU A 8 38.31 -8.12 19.31
N ASP A 9 37.70 -7.53 18.27
CA ASP A 9 36.28 -7.23 18.28
C ASP A 9 35.47 -8.49 18.68
N PRO A 10 34.42 -8.35 19.49
CA PRO A 10 33.59 -9.48 19.94
C PRO A 10 33.08 -10.34 18.77
N GLN A 11 32.86 -9.70 17.62
CA GLN A 11 32.46 -10.34 16.37
C GLN A 11 33.54 -11.29 15.82
N THR A 12 34.82 -10.93 15.93
CA THR A 12 35.96 -11.74 15.46
C THR A 12 36.15 -12.98 16.33
N LEU A 13 35.92 -12.85 17.64
CA LEU A 13 35.94 -13.97 18.59
C LEU A 13 34.76 -14.93 18.39
N ALA A 14 33.57 -14.39 18.12
CA ALA A 14 32.40 -15.20 17.76
C ALA A 14 32.62 -15.96 16.44
N LEU A 15 33.25 -15.31 15.45
CA LEU A 15 33.62 -15.94 14.18
C LEU A 15 34.56 -17.12 14.41
N ALA A 16 35.60 -16.92 15.22
CA ALA A 16 36.59 -17.94 15.58
C ALA A 16 35.95 -19.13 16.34
N ALA A 17 35.03 -18.86 17.27
CA ALA A 17 34.34 -19.88 18.05
C ALA A 17 33.38 -20.73 17.19
N VAL A 18 32.63 -20.11 16.28
CA VAL A 18 31.74 -20.83 15.34
C VAL A 18 32.57 -21.68 14.37
N SER A 19 33.70 -21.17 13.87
CA SER A 19 34.61 -21.96 13.03
C SER A 19 35.31 -23.09 13.79
N ALA A 20 35.58 -22.94 15.09
CA ALA A 20 36.21 -23.96 15.91
C ALA A 20 35.25 -25.12 16.29
N HIS A 21 33.95 -24.84 16.40
CA HIS A 21 32.93 -25.87 16.71
C HIS A 21 32.42 -26.60 15.45
N ALA A 22 32.65 -26.04 14.25
CA ALA A 22 32.25 -26.60 12.96
C ALA A 22 33.33 -27.53 12.36
N ALA A 23 33.95 -28.38 13.19
CA ALA A 23 34.94 -29.35 12.74
C ALA A 23 34.28 -30.37 11.79
N GLY A 24 34.37 -30.13 10.48
CA GLY A 24 34.09 -31.13 9.43
C GLY A 24 33.07 -30.76 8.35
N VAL A 25 32.38 -29.62 8.43
CA VAL A 25 31.46 -29.18 7.35
C VAL A 25 31.90 -27.81 6.85
N PRO A 26 32.27 -27.65 5.56
CA PRO A 26 32.61 -26.35 5.01
C PRO A 26 31.34 -25.49 4.97
N PHE A 27 31.17 -24.62 5.97
CA PHE A 27 30.13 -23.60 5.91
C PHE A 27 30.46 -22.64 4.77
N SER A 28 29.51 -22.46 3.85
CA SER A 28 29.60 -21.39 2.87
C SER A 28 29.73 -20.05 3.60
N GLN A 29 30.56 -19.13 3.10
CA GLN A 29 30.68 -17.76 3.63
C GLN A 29 29.31 -17.09 3.79
N LYS A 30 28.37 -17.40 2.88
CA LYS A 30 26.99 -16.93 2.96
C LYS A 30 26.26 -17.47 4.20
N ALA A 31 26.38 -18.76 4.49
CA ALA A 31 25.71 -19.39 5.63
C ALA A 31 26.23 -18.82 6.97
N LEU A 32 27.54 -18.56 7.05
CA LEU A 32 28.13 -17.89 8.20
C LEU A 32 27.62 -16.45 8.35
N GLY A 33 27.54 -15.69 7.25
CA GLY A 33 26.97 -14.35 7.25
C GLY A 33 25.50 -14.30 7.68
N ASP A 34 24.68 -15.23 7.17
CA ASP A 34 23.26 -15.35 7.54
C ASP A 34 23.10 -15.70 9.04
N LEU A 35 23.95 -16.58 9.58
CA LEU A 35 23.95 -16.93 11.00
C LEU A 35 24.32 -15.74 11.89
N LEU A 36 25.38 -15.00 11.54
CA LEU A 36 25.81 -13.81 12.29
C LEU A 36 24.71 -12.75 12.32
N MET A 37 24.05 -12.53 11.18
CA MET A 37 22.91 -11.61 11.09
C MET A 37 21.74 -12.05 12.00
N LEU A 38 21.45 -13.34 12.09
CA LEU A 38 20.41 -13.85 12.99
C LEU A 38 20.79 -13.68 14.47
N ILE A 39 22.05 -13.92 14.82
CA ILE A 39 22.57 -13.71 16.18
C ILE A 39 22.45 -12.23 16.56
N GLU A 40 22.88 -11.31 15.69
CA GLU A 40 22.78 -9.86 15.92
C GLU A 40 21.32 -9.43 16.17
N ARG A 41 20.39 -9.93 15.36
CA ARG A 41 18.96 -9.64 15.54
C ARG A 41 18.40 -10.24 16.84
N ALA A 42 18.81 -11.45 17.20
CA ALA A 42 18.39 -12.10 18.44
C ALA A 42 18.91 -11.33 19.67
N GLU A 43 20.16 -10.87 19.64
CA GLU A 43 20.72 -10.03 20.68
C GLU A 43 19.99 -8.70 20.80
N ARG A 44 19.67 -8.04 19.68
CA ARG A 44 18.86 -6.83 19.67
C ARG A 44 17.49 -7.04 20.31
N ILE A 45 16.80 -8.14 20.01
CA ILE A 45 15.51 -8.46 20.63
C ILE A 45 15.65 -8.69 22.14
N ARG A 46 16.76 -9.32 22.57
CA ARG A 46 17.05 -9.59 23.98
C ARG A 46 17.39 -8.32 24.76
N THR A 47 18.06 -7.36 24.15
CA THR A 47 18.55 -6.13 24.83
C THR A 47 17.61 -4.93 24.70
N GLN A 48 16.77 -4.88 23.66
CA GLN A 48 15.89 -3.73 23.42
C GLN A 48 14.91 -3.49 24.57
N GLN A 49 14.72 -2.22 24.94
CA GLN A 49 13.82 -1.84 26.03
C GLN A 49 12.43 -1.42 25.57
N SER A 50 11.47 -1.36 26.52
CA SER A 50 10.07 -1.00 26.23
C SER A 50 9.90 0.44 25.69
N ARG A 51 10.81 1.38 25.97
CA ARG A 51 10.70 2.78 25.53
C ARG A 51 11.64 3.18 24.39
N GLU A 52 12.43 2.25 23.88
CA GLU A 52 13.37 2.53 22.79
C GLU A 52 12.66 2.73 21.45
N LYS A 53 13.27 3.56 20.60
CA LYS A 53 12.83 3.81 19.22
C LYS A 53 13.40 2.72 18.30
N ASN A 54 12.77 2.53 17.13
CA ASN A 54 13.22 1.60 16.08
C ASN A 54 13.45 0.18 16.62
N LYS A 55 12.42 -0.44 17.19
CA LYS A 55 12.52 -1.80 17.71
C LYS A 55 12.41 -2.84 16.61
N LEU A 56 13.02 -3.99 16.84
CA LEU A 56 12.84 -5.14 15.97
C LEU A 56 11.59 -5.91 16.39
N TYR A 57 10.57 -5.90 15.53
CA TYR A 57 9.29 -6.59 15.77
C TYR A 57 9.20 -7.97 15.13
N ALA A 58 9.96 -8.22 14.06
CA ALA A 58 10.00 -9.50 13.37
C ALA A 58 11.45 -9.90 13.04
N LEU A 59 11.86 -11.10 13.48
CA LEU A 59 13.22 -11.60 13.24
C LEU A 59 13.53 -11.76 11.74
N HIS A 60 12.53 -12.15 10.95
CA HIS A 60 12.67 -12.42 9.51
C HIS A 60 12.46 -11.19 8.62
N ALA A 61 11.90 -10.09 9.16
CA ALA A 61 11.52 -8.89 8.42
C ALA A 61 11.81 -7.63 9.27
N PRO A 62 13.07 -7.15 9.31
CA PRO A 62 13.47 -6.02 10.13
C PRO A 62 12.83 -4.68 9.74
N GLU A 63 12.30 -4.59 8.52
CA GLU A 63 11.55 -3.45 7.99
C GLU A 63 10.15 -3.28 8.60
N VAL A 64 9.62 -4.31 9.27
CA VAL A 64 8.27 -4.28 9.85
C VAL A 64 8.21 -3.33 11.03
N GLU A 65 7.24 -2.42 11.00
CA GLU A 65 7.03 -1.41 12.03
C GLU A 65 5.78 -1.70 12.84
N CYS A 66 5.73 -1.13 14.04
CA CYS A 66 4.52 -1.09 14.85
C CYS A 66 3.75 0.21 14.58
N LEU A 67 2.52 0.06 14.10
CA LEU A 67 1.60 1.13 13.74
C LEU A 67 0.45 1.19 14.75
N SER A 68 0.39 2.27 15.51
CA SER A 68 -0.71 2.52 16.46
C SER A 68 -2.01 2.82 15.72
N LYS A 69 -3.07 2.08 16.03
CA LYS A 69 -4.39 2.17 15.39
C LYS A 69 -5.42 3.00 16.15
N GLY A 70 -5.13 3.38 17.40
CA GLY A 70 -6.08 4.11 18.26
C GLY A 70 -7.39 3.33 18.52
N LYS A 71 -7.41 2.02 18.26
CA LYS A 71 -8.58 1.14 18.47
C LYS A 71 -8.44 0.39 19.78
N ALA A 72 -9.50 0.36 20.58
CA ALA A 72 -9.47 -0.27 21.91
C ALA A 72 -9.11 -1.77 21.89
N ARG A 73 -9.68 -2.56 20.96
CA ARG A 73 -9.44 -4.02 20.91
C ARG A 73 -8.13 -4.44 20.24
N LYS A 74 -7.70 -3.73 19.19
CA LYS A 74 -6.45 -3.99 18.47
C LYS A 74 -5.68 -2.68 18.34
N PRO A 75 -4.94 -2.28 19.39
CA PRO A 75 -4.28 -0.98 19.46
C PRO A 75 -3.11 -0.85 18.50
N TYR A 76 -2.53 -1.96 18.05
CA TYR A 76 -1.36 -2.00 17.17
C TYR A 76 -1.60 -2.91 15.97
N GLU A 77 -1.03 -2.52 14.84
CA GLU A 77 -0.80 -3.38 13.69
C GLU A 77 0.69 -3.40 13.35
N PHE A 78 1.16 -4.52 12.80
CA PHE A 78 2.54 -4.69 12.39
C PHE A 78 2.60 -4.73 10.87
N GLY A 79 3.45 -3.91 10.29
CA GLY A 79 3.66 -3.86 8.85
C GLY A 79 4.32 -2.57 8.44
N VAL A 80 4.23 -2.25 7.15
CA VAL A 80 4.80 -1.04 6.58
C VAL A 80 3.68 -0.13 6.08
N LYS A 81 3.90 1.18 6.15
CA LYS A 81 2.91 2.16 5.73
C LYS A 81 2.84 2.25 4.22
N VAL A 82 1.63 2.20 3.68
CA VAL A 82 1.34 2.42 2.26
C VAL A 82 0.32 3.53 2.14
N SER A 83 0.65 4.56 1.35
CA SER A 83 -0.29 5.60 0.96
C SER A 83 -0.95 5.23 -0.36
N VAL A 84 -2.26 5.42 -0.45
CA VAL A 84 -3.05 5.11 -1.64
C VAL A 84 -3.80 6.37 -2.06
N ALA A 85 -3.61 6.78 -3.32
CA ALA A 85 -4.32 7.88 -3.94
C ALA A 85 -5.41 7.34 -4.86
N VAL A 86 -6.62 7.87 -4.72
CA VAL A 86 -7.81 7.40 -5.43
C VAL A 86 -8.56 8.56 -6.06
N THR A 87 -9.08 8.36 -7.27
CA THR A 87 -9.93 9.37 -7.91
C THR A 87 -11.23 9.55 -7.14
N HIS A 88 -11.56 10.82 -6.89
CA HIS A 88 -12.73 11.18 -6.10
C HIS A 88 -14.07 10.66 -6.69
N ASN A 89 -14.23 10.74 -8.01
CA ASN A 89 -15.50 10.44 -8.68
C ASN A 89 -15.72 8.96 -9.01
N GLN A 90 -14.68 8.23 -9.38
CA GLN A 90 -14.81 6.84 -9.86
C GLN A 90 -14.22 5.81 -8.92
N GLY A 91 -13.42 6.23 -7.91
CA GLY A 91 -12.79 5.29 -6.99
C GLY A 91 -11.62 4.53 -7.62
N LEU A 92 -10.99 5.07 -8.66
CA LEU A 92 -9.86 4.43 -9.33
C LEU A 92 -8.55 4.77 -8.65
N ILE A 93 -7.73 3.75 -8.37
CA ILE A 93 -6.42 3.95 -7.74
C ILE A 93 -5.43 4.54 -8.75
N VAL A 94 -4.96 5.75 -8.48
CA VAL A 94 -4.00 6.48 -9.33
C VAL A 94 -2.59 6.44 -8.80
N GLY A 95 -2.40 6.14 -7.52
CA GLY A 95 -1.08 5.99 -6.92
C GLY A 95 -1.11 5.07 -5.71
N ALA A 96 0.00 4.36 -5.49
CA ALA A 96 0.22 3.51 -4.32
C ALA A 96 1.71 3.55 -3.97
N LYS A 97 2.05 4.20 -2.86
CA LYS A 97 3.44 4.39 -2.44
C LYS A 97 3.69 3.77 -1.08
N HIS A 98 4.73 2.94 -1.03
CA HIS A 98 5.30 2.40 0.20
C HIS A 98 6.18 3.44 0.90
N PHE A 99 6.16 3.44 2.24
CA PHE A 99 6.96 4.30 3.10
C PHE A 99 7.63 3.50 4.21
N ALA A 100 8.96 3.50 4.22
CA ALA A 100 9.76 2.96 5.31
C ALA A 100 10.01 4.02 6.40
N GLY A 101 10.26 3.57 7.63
CA GLY A 101 10.57 4.37 8.82
C GLY A 101 9.36 4.90 9.59
N ASN A 102 8.14 4.37 9.39
CA ASN A 102 6.87 4.83 9.95
C ASN A 102 6.75 6.37 9.95
N PRO A 103 6.85 7.03 8.79
CA PRO A 103 6.79 8.48 8.74
C PRO A 103 5.41 8.97 9.20
N TYR A 104 5.38 10.15 9.81
CA TYR A 104 4.12 10.79 10.15
C TYR A 104 3.30 11.07 8.89
N ASP A 105 1.98 10.85 8.95
CA ASP A 105 1.11 10.84 7.77
C ASP A 105 1.22 12.12 6.95
N ALA A 106 1.33 13.28 7.60
CA ALA A 106 1.50 14.57 6.95
C ALA A 106 2.69 14.59 5.96
N HIS A 107 3.83 14.02 6.33
CA HIS A 107 5.03 13.99 5.47
C HIS A 107 4.92 13.03 4.28
N THR A 108 3.91 12.16 4.26
CA THR A 108 3.71 11.21 3.15
C THR A 108 3.00 11.82 1.94
N LEU A 109 2.26 12.92 2.12
CA LEU A 109 1.38 13.45 1.07
C LEU A 109 2.15 13.98 -0.14
N ALA A 110 3.21 14.76 0.07
CA ALA A 110 4.03 15.31 -1.01
C ALA A 110 4.65 14.19 -1.86
N HIS A 111 5.19 13.16 -1.21
CA HIS A 111 5.75 11.99 -1.88
C HIS A 111 4.71 11.17 -2.64
N GLN A 112 3.49 11.04 -2.11
CA GLN A 112 2.38 10.36 -2.78
C GLN A 112 1.93 11.14 -4.03
N LEU A 113 1.85 12.47 -3.94
CA LEU A 113 1.47 13.33 -5.06
C LEU A 113 2.56 13.35 -6.13
N ALA A 114 3.84 13.37 -5.75
CA ALA A 114 4.94 13.23 -6.69
C ALA A 114 4.83 11.92 -7.50
N GLN A 115 4.58 10.79 -6.82
CA GLN A 115 4.36 9.51 -7.51
C GLN A 115 3.13 9.57 -8.43
N THR A 116 2.03 10.15 -7.94
CA THR A 116 0.78 10.26 -8.70
C THR A 116 0.96 11.12 -9.96
N ASN A 117 1.70 12.23 -9.87
CA ASN A 117 2.08 13.06 -11.01
C ASN A 117 2.85 12.24 -12.04
N SER A 118 3.92 11.55 -11.64
CA SER A 118 4.70 10.71 -12.55
C SER A 118 3.88 9.63 -13.24
N MET A 119 2.87 9.07 -12.56
CA MET A 119 1.96 8.08 -13.15
C MET A 119 0.96 8.70 -14.14
N LEU A 120 0.56 9.96 -13.93
CA LEU A 120 -0.42 10.66 -14.76
C LEU A 120 0.22 11.49 -15.89
N ASP A 121 1.53 11.71 -15.87
CA ASP A 121 2.26 12.49 -16.88
C ASP A 121 2.00 12.00 -18.30
N LYS A 122 1.90 10.68 -18.52
CA LYS A 122 1.58 10.09 -19.84
C LYS A 122 0.19 10.47 -20.37
N ILE A 123 -0.73 10.83 -19.48
CA ILE A 123 -2.11 11.21 -19.81
C ILE A 123 -2.24 12.74 -19.84
N GLY A 124 -1.21 13.49 -19.42
CA GLY A 124 -1.22 14.96 -19.37
C GLY A 124 -2.14 15.54 -18.30
N VAL A 125 -2.53 14.75 -17.28
CA VAL A 125 -3.45 15.20 -16.22
C VAL A 125 -2.68 15.44 -14.93
N LYS A 126 -2.88 16.61 -14.30
CA LYS A 126 -2.30 16.93 -12.99
C LYS A 126 -3.40 17.02 -11.92
N PRO A 127 -3.19 16.46 -10.72
CA PRO A 127 -4.10 16.59 -9.60
C PRO A 127 -4.10 18.04 -9.11
N THR A 128 -5.27 18.67 -9.12
CA THR A 128 -5.45 20.06 -8.65
C THR A 128 -5.92 20.14 -7.20
N THR A 129 -6.56 19.09 -6.71
CA THR A 129 -7.17 19.05 -5.37
C THR A 129 -7.00 17.67 -4.75
N ALA A 130 -6.57 17.64 -3.49
CA ALA A 130 -6.44 16.43 -2.69
C ALA A 130 -7.40 16.50 -1.49
N VAL A 131 -8.29 15.50 -1.37
CA VAL A 131 -9.19 15.37 -0.22
C VAL A 131 -8.61 14.34 0.73
N VAL A 132 -8.20 14.76 1.92
CA VAL A 132 -7.34 13.97 2.82
C VAL A 132 -7.90 13.87 4.24
N ASP A 133 -7.34 12.93 5.02
CA ASP A 133 -7.65 12.79 6.43
C ASP A 133 -7.17 13.96 7.30
N LEU A 134 -7.68 14.04 8.54
CA LEU A 134 -7.30 15.12 9.45
C LEU A 134 -5.81 15.07 9.82
N GLY A 135 -5.19 13.90 9.78
CA GLY A 135 -3.76 13.71 10.05
C GLY A 135 -2.83 14.40 9.06
N PHE A 136 -3.34 14.82 7.89
CA PHE A 136 -2.59 15.57 6.89
C PHE A 136 -2.74 17.09 7.05
N ARG A 137 -2.90 17.59 8.29
CA ARG A 137 -3.01 19.02 8.56
C ARG A 137 -1.63 19.67 8.48
N GLY A 138 -1.56 20.87 7.89
CA GLY A 138 -0.35 21.72 7.90
C GLY A 138 0.62 21.49 6.74
N VAL A 139 0.24 20.64 5.77
CA VAL A 139 1.08 20.27 4.61
C VAL A 139 0.81 21.13 3.36
N ASP A 140 0.02 22.19 3.52
CA ASP A 140 -0.42 23.04 2.41
C ASP A 140 0.75 23.67 1.64
N GLN A 141 1.83 24.03 2.34
CA GLN A 141 3.02 24.63 1.73
C GLN A 141 3.85 23.58 0.96
N ASP A 142 4.01 22.38 1.51
CA ASP A 142 4.81 21.30 0.92
C ASP A 142 4.21 20.74 -0.38
N VAL A 143 2.92 20.99 -0.58
CA VAL A 143 2.08 20.36 -1.61
C VAL A 143 1.59 21.37 -2.65
N ALA A 144 1.92 22.66 -2.49
CA ALA A 144 1.56 23.70 -3.46
C ALA A 144 2.07 23.33 -4.87
N PRO A 145 1.25 23.47 -5.93
CA PRO A 145 -0.03 24.20 -5.99
C PRO A 145 -1.31 23.37 -5.72
N VAL A 146 -1.21 22.14 -5.22
CA VAL A 146 -2.39 21.28 -5.02
C VAL A 146 -3.19 21.73 -3.78
N ASN A 147 -4.48 22.03 -3.95
CA ASN A 147 -5.34 22.43 -2.83
C ASN A 147 -5.68 21.23 -1.93
N VAL A 148 -5.35 21.32 -0.64
CA VAL A 148 -5.61 20.26 0.35
C VAL A 148 -6.89 20.54 1.14
N ILE A 149 -7.87 19.64 0.99
CA ILE A 149 -9.17 19.69 1.67
C ILE A 149 -9.21 18.64 2.78
N HIS A 150 -9.42 19.09 4.01
CA HIS A 150 -9.58 18.21 5.18
C HIS A 150 -10.60 18.79 6.17
N ARG A 151 -11.00 18.00 7.17
CA ARG A 151 -12.04 18.36 8.15
C ARG A 151 -11.73 19.64 8.94
N GLY A 152 -10.46 19.99 9.12
CA GLY A 152 -10.05 21.20 9.84
C GLY A 152 -10.43 22.51 9.14
N LYS A 153 -10.62 22.49 7.82
CA LYS A 153 -11.02 23.67 7.02
C LYS A 153 -12.53 23.80 6.84
N TYR A 154 -13.35 22.97 7.50
CA TYR A 154 -14.79 22.87 7.21
C TYR A 154 -15.56 24.20 7.15
N LYS A 155 -15.19 25.17 7.99
CA LYS A 155 -15.82 26.50 8.04
C LYS A 155 -15.53 27.35 6.79
N THR A 156 -14.36 27.20 6.17
CA THR A 156 -13.94 27.97 4.99
C THR A 156 -14.31 27.31 3.66
N LEU A 157 -14.80 26.06 3.68
CA LEU A 157 -15.11 25.31 2.47
C LEU A 157 -16.44 25.72 1.82
N VAL A 158 -16.44 25.73 0.49
CA VAL A 158 -17.61 25.93 -0.38
C VAL A 158 -18.53 24.69 -0.30
N PRO A 159 -19.87 24.80 -0.51
CA PRO A 159 -20.78 23.64 -0.46
C PRO A 159 -20.37 22.45 -1.33
N LYS A 160 -19.70 22.69 -2.47
CA LYS A 160 -19.14 21.64 -3.34
C LYS A 160 -18.03 20.86 -2.65
N GLU A 161 -17.10 21.55 -2.01
CA GLU A 161 -15.98 20.95 -1.28
C GLU A 161 -16.45 20.21 -0.01
N LYS A 162 -17.50 20.72 0.65
CA LYS A 162 -18.16 20.00 1.75
C LYS A 162 -18.72 18.65 1.31
N ARG A 163 -19.34 18.59 0.12
CA ARG A 163 -19.81 17.32 -0.48
C ARG A 163 -18.64 16.39 -0.79
N TRP A 164 -17.53 16.92 -1.30
CA TRP A 164 -16.32 16.13 -1.56
C TRP A 164 -15.72 15.54 -0.29
N LEU A 165 -15.61 16.35 0.76
CA LEU A 165 -15.14 15.91 2.07
C LEU A 165 -16.02 14.82 2.67
N LYS A 166 -17.36 14.90 2.51
CA LYS A 166 -18.29 13.85 2.92
C LYS A 166 -18.07 12.55 2.14
N ARG A 167 -17.86 12.64 0.83
CA ARG A 167 -17.63 11.48 -0.05
C ARG A 167 -16.29 10.79 0.21
N ARG A 168 -15.28 11.48 0.77
CA ARG A 168 -13.98 10.88 1.09
C ARG A 168 -14.10 9.59 1.90
N GLN A 169 -15.14 9.42 2.71
CA GLN A 169 -15.39 8.19 3.48
C GLN A 169 -15.47 6.94 2.60
N ALA A 170 -15.73 7.09 1.30
CA ALA A 170 -15.64 6.01 0.32
C ALA A 170 -14.23 5.42 0.16
N ILE A 171 -13.17 6.07 0.66
CA ILE A 171 -11.82 5.50 0.66
C ILE A 171 -11.71 4.27 1.58
N GLU A 172 -12.47 4.25 2.68
CA GLU A 172 -12.47 3.14 3.63
C GLU A 172 -12.94 1.82 2.99
N PRO A 173 -14.11 1.75 2.30
CA PRO A 173 -14.49 0.54 1.60
C PRO A 173 -13.53 0.21 0.45
N MET A 174 -12.89 1.20 -0.20
CA MET A 174 -11.88 0.92 -1.23
C MET A 174 -10.63 0.25 -0.65
N ILE A 175 -10.11 0.74 0.48
CA ILE A 175 -9.03 0.08 1.23
C ILE A 175 -9.48 -1.29 1.72
N GLY A 176 -10.73 -1.43 2.17
CA GLY A 176 -11.33 -2.71 2.53
C GLY A 176 -11.29 -3.72 1.37
N HIS A 177 -11.71 -3.32 0.18
CA HIS A 177 -11.60 -4.14 -1.03
C HIS A 177 -10.16 -4.41 -1.43
N MET A 178 -9.23 -3.48 -1.26
CA MET A 178 -7.81 -3.77 -1.51
C MET A 178 -7.28 -4.86 -0.57
N LYS A 179 -7.75 -4.88 0.69
CA LYS A 179 -7.41 -5.93 1.66
C LYS A 179 -8.02 -7.27 1.28
N SER A 180 -9.33 -7.33 1.06
CA SER A 180 -10.02 -8.60 0.78
C SER A 180 -9.71 -9.16 -0.61
N ASP A 181 -9.77 -8.31 -1.64
CA ASP A 181 -9.76 -8.75 -3.04
C ASP A 181 -8.35 -8.73 -3.64
N SER A 182 -7.51 -7.77 -3.19
CA SER A 182 -6.18 -7.53 -3.76
C SER A 182 -5.06 -7.94 -2.81
N ARG A 183 -5.37 -8.50 -1.63
CA ARG A 183 -4.42 -9.05 -0.65
C ARG A 183 -3.35 -8.06 -0.19
N ILE A 184 -3.70 -6.78 -0.05
CA ILE A 184 -2.77 -5.79 0.52
C ILE A 184 -2.56 -5.99 2.03
N ASP A 185 -3.37 -6.83 2.66
CA ASP A 185 -3.30 -7.16 4.09
C ASP A 185 -2.04 -7.95 4.49
N ARG A 186 -1.45 -8.73 3.57
CA ARG A 186 -0.22 -9.49 3.82
C ARG A 186 0.71 -9.45 2.61
N CYS A 187 1.92 -8.93 2.82
CA CYS A 187 3.01 -9.02 1.84
C CYS A 187 3.71 -10.38 1.96
N TRP A 188 4.00 -11.00 0.82
CA TRP A 188 4.73 -12.27 0.72
C TRP A 188 6.12 -12.09 0.12
N LEU A 189 6.44 -10.88 -0.33
CA LEU A 189 7.72 -10.50 -0.88
C LEU A 189 8.65 -10.07 0.27
N LYS A 190 9.96 -10.26 0.08
CA LYS A 190 10.96 -9.98 1.12
C LYS A 190 11.51 -8.56 0.96
N GLY A 191 11.69 -7.86 2.08
CA GLY A 191 12.33 -6.55 2.14
C GLY A 191 11.44 -5.40 1.64
N GLY A 192 11.86 -4.18 1.92
CA GLY A 192 11.10 -2.98 1.56
C GLY A 192 10.87 -2.77 0.06
N LEU A 193 11.76 -3.31 -0.80
CA LEU A 193 11.51 -3.34 -2.25
C LEU A 193 10.36 -4.30 -2.59
N GLY A 194 10.30 -5.46 -1.92
CA GLY A 194 9.19 -6.39 -2.03
C GLY A 194 7.87 -5.75 -1.59
N ASP A 195 7.86 -5.03 -0.47
CA ASP A 195 6.68 -4.32 0.01
C ASP A 195 6.19 -3.25 -0.97
N ALA A 196 7.12 -2.50 -1.58
CA ALA A 196 6.79 -1.50 -2.60
C ALA A 196 6.18 -2.13 -3.86
N ILE A 197 6.76 -3.22 -4.37
CA ILE A 197 6.25 -3.95 -5.53
C ILE A 197 4.89 -4.59 -5.22
N HIS A 198 4.72 -5.16 -4.02
CA HIS A 198 3.47 -5.75 -3.58
C HIS A 198 2.36 -4.72 -3.54
N ALA A 199 2.58 -3.57 -2.89
CA ALA A 199 1.62 -2.48 -2.82
C ALA A 199 1.17 -2.00 -4.21
N LEU A 200 2.12 -1.84 -5.14
CA LEU A 200 1.81 -1.46 -6.52
C LEU A 200 1.01 -2.55 -7.25
N SER A 201 1.42 -3.81 -7.09
CA SER A 201 0.75 -4.96 -7.71
C SER A 201 -0.69 -5.12 -7.21
N CYS A 202 -0.93 -4.94 -5.91
CA CYS A 202 -2.27 -4.93 -5.32
C CYS A 202 -3.14 -3.81 -5.94
N ALA A 203 -2.58 -2.59 -6.10
CA ALA A 203 -3.29 -1.47 -6.72
C ALA A 203 -3.62 -1.73 -8.20
N VAL A 204 -2.72 -2.37 -8.94
CA VAL A 204 -2.97 -2.81 -10.32
C VAL A 204 -4.05 -3.89 -10.36
N GLY A 205 -3.99 -4.89 -9.48
CA GLY A 205 -4.99 -5.95 -9.36
C GLY A 205 -6.39 -5.39 -9.10
N TYR A 206 -6.51 -4.39 -8.23
CA TYR A 206 -7.78 -3.69 -8.00
C TYR A 206 -8.32 -3.04 -9.29
N LYS A 207 -7.46 -2.32 -10.04
CA LYS A 207 -7.84 -1.69 -11.31
C LYS A 207 -8.27 -2.71 -12.37
N ILE A 208 -7.55 -3.83 -12.49
CA ILE A 208 -7.90 -4.90 -13.43
C ILE A 208 -9.27 -5.49 -13.07
N ARG A 209 -9.52 -5.80 -11.79
CA ARG A 209 -10.84 -6.30 -11.35
C ARG A 209 -11.96 -5.29 -11.62
N TRP A 210 -11.69 -4.00 -11.41
CA TRP A 210 -12.63 -2.93 -11.74
C TRP A 210 -12.94 -2.90 -13.24
N LEU A 211 -11.93 -3.00 -14.10
CA LEU A 211 -12.06 -3.04 -15.55
C LEU A 211 -12.83 -4.28 -16.00
N LEU A 212 -12.50 -5.47 -15.48
CA LEU A 212 -13.20 -6.72 -15.79
C LEU A 212 -14.68 -6.64 -15.40
N ARG A 213 -15.02 -6.05 -14.25
CA ARG A 213 -16.42 -5.80 -13.85
C ARG A 213 -17.11 -4.82 -14.79
N ALA A 214 -16.41 -3.87 -15.38
CA ALA A 214 -16.98 -2.94 -16.36
C ALA A 214 -17.23 -3.65 -17.69
N ILE A 215 -16.25 -4.42 -18.19
CA ILE A 215 -16.36 -5.22 -19.41
C ILE A 215 -17.51 -6.23 -19.28
N ALA A 216 -17.59 -6.98 -18.18
CA ALA A 216 -18.67 -7.94 -17.96
C ALA A 216 -20.05 -7.25 -17.96
N ARG A 217 -20.18 -6.09 -17.31
CA ARG A 217 -21.45 -5.33 -17.30
C ARG A 217 -21.84 -4.82 -18.69
N LEU A 218 -20.88 -4.34 -19.49
CA LEU A 218 -21.15 -3.85 -20.85
C LEU A 218 -21.42 -5.01 -21.83
N GLY A 219 -20.66 -6.09 -21.74
CA GLY A 219 -20.82 -7.30 -22.55
C GLY A 219 -22.17 -7.98 -22.31
N ILE A 220 -22.58 -8.15 -21.05
CA ILE A 220 -23.90 -8.71 -20.71
C ILE A 220 -25.03 -7.82 -21.25
N LYS A 221 -24.89 -6.49 -21.17
CA LYS A 221 -25.88 -5.56 -21.75
C LYS A 221 -25.99 -5.71 -23.27
N LEU A 222 -24.86 -5.87 -23.96
CA LEU A 222 -24.82 -6.11 -25.41
C LEU A 222 -25.52 -7.42 -25.80
N VAL A 223 -25.25 -8.50 -25.06
CA VAL A 223 -25.94 -9.79 -25.28
C VAL A 223 -27.44 -9.65 -25.02
N PHE A 224 -27.84 -9.03 -23.91
CA PHE A 224 -29.25 -8.83 -23.57
C PHE A 224 -29.97 -7.97 -24.61
N LEU A 225 -29.38 -6.86 -25.06
CA LEU A 225 -29.94 -5.99 -26.09
C LEU A 225 -30.09 -6.74 -27.43
N ARG A 226 -29.11 -7.57 -27.80
CA ARG A 226 -29.16 -8.38 -29.01
C ARG A 226 -30.28 -9.42 -28.94
N LEU A 227 -30.45 -10.09 -27.81
CA LEU A 227 -31.55 -11.03 -27.60
C LEU A 227 -32.92 -10.35 -27.65
N LEU A 228 -33.05 -9.18 -27.01
CA LEU A 228 -34.27 -8.36 -27.09
C LEU A 228 -34.58 -7.95 -28.54
N PHE A 229 -33.58 -7.52 -29.29
CA PHE A 229 -33.75 -7.13 -30.69
C PHE A 229 -34.18 -8.30 -31.56
N VAL A 230 -33.57 -9.49 -31.38
CA VAL A 230 -34.01 -10.71 -32.06
C VAL A 230 -35.46 -11.06 -31.69
N ALA A 231 -35.82 -10.98 -30.40
CA ALA A 231 -37.19 -11.25 -29.93
C ALA A 231 -38.22 -10.28 -30.54
N ILE A 232 -37.90 -8.99 -30.63
CA ILE A 232 -38.75 -7.98 -31.28
C ILE A 232 -38.90 -8.27 -32.77
N LEU A 233 -37.81 -8.58 -33.48
CA LEU A 233 -37.86 -8.95 -34.90
C LEU A 233 -38.67 -10.23 -35.14
N THR A 234 -38.58 -11.23 -34.25
CA THR A 234 -39.41 -12.42 -34.33
C THR A 234 -40.88 -12.11 -34.09
N SER A 235 -41.23 -11.26 -33.10
CA SER A 235 -42.63 -10.86 -32.88
C SER A 235 -43.21 -10.03 -34.02
N ILE A 236 -42.41 -9.14 -34.63
CA ILE A 236 -42.83 -8.39 -35.83
C ILE A 236 -43.08 -9.35 -37.00
N ARG A 237 -42.18 -10.33 -37.23
CA ARG A 237 -42.38 -11.34 -38.29
C ARG A 237 -43.62 -12.20 -38.08
N VAL A 238 -43.92 -12.61 -36.85
CA VAL A 238 -45.12 -13.40 -36.55
C VAL A 238 -46.39 -12.59 -36.79
N ASN A 239 -46.42 -11.32 -36.38
CA ASN A 239 -47.57 -10.44 -36.60
C ASN A 239 -47.84 -10.15 -38.09
N PHE A 240 -46.80 -10.01 -38.93
CA PHE A 240 -46.99 -9.86 -40.38
C PHE A 240 -47.51 -11.14 -41.06
N CYS A 241 -47.24 -12.33 -40.49
CA CYS A 241 -47.71 -13.60 -41.04
C CYS A 241 -49.20 -13.85 -40.72
N GLN A 242 -49.75 -13.27 -39.64
CA GLN A 242 -51.16 -13.43 -39.24
C GLN A 242 -52.14 -12.46 -39.96
N PHE A 243 -51.65 -11.37 -40.55
CA PHE A 243 -52.49 -10.37 -41.25
C PHE A 243 -52.45 -10.49 -42.78
N GLY A 244 -51.85 -11.55 -43.32
CA GLY A 244 -51.63 -11.76 -44.76
C GLY A 244 -52.30 -13.00 -45.36
N CYS A 245 -53.51 -13.34 -44.92
CA CYS A 245 -54.39 -14.32 -45.56
C CYS A 245 -55.80 -13.75 -45.69
#